data_AF-A0A7C9RIT9-F1
#
_entry.id   AF-A0A7C9RIT9-F1
#
_cell.length_a   1.000
_cell.length_b   1.000
_cell.length_c   1.000
_cell.angle_alpha   90.00
_cell.angle_beta   90.00
_cell.angle_gamma   90.00
#
_symmetry.space_group_name_H-M   'P 1'
#
loop_
_entity.id
_entity.type
_entity.pdbx_description
1 polymer ?
#
loop_
_entity_poly.entity_id
_entity_poly.type
_entity_poly.pdbx_seq_one_letter_code
_entity_poly.pdbx_strand_id
1 'polypeptide(L)' 'LSHGRTSVRMWAERPATAAQLRINAPQLSHALREAALEPGDIVIGEGAPPKSAPPPAGHFLDRAL' A
#
# COMPACT_ATOMS: atom_id res chain seq x y z
N LEU A 1 -6.96 15.91 -14.19
CA LEU A 1 -5.97 15.34 -13.24
C LEU A 1 -6.54 14.02 -12.77
N SER A 2 -5.88 12.90 -13.04
CA SER A 2 -6.33 11.60 -12.55
C SER A 2 -6.26 11.66 -11.03
N HIS A 3 -7.39 11.88 -10.34
CA HIS A 3 -7.46 11.89 -8.88
C HIS A 3 -7.21 10.45 -8.39
N GLY A 4 -5.93 10.07 -8.35
CA GLY A 4 -5.48 8.77 -7.88
C GLY A 4 -5.68 8.70 -6.37
N ARG A 5 -6.31 7.63 -5.90
CA ARG A 5 -6.41 7.35 -4.47
C ARG A 5 -5.07 6.80 -3.98
N THR A 6 -4.56 7.34 -2.88
CA THR A 6 -3.34 6.86 -2.23
C THR A 6 -3.67 5.66 -1.36
N SER A 7 -3.27 4.48 -1.80
CA SER A 7 -3.40 3.25 -1.01
C SER A 7 -2.12 2.99 -0.22
N VAL A 8 -2.26 2.63 1.05
CA VAL A 8 -1.16 2.32 1.97
C VAL A 8 -1.27 0.87 2.41
N ARG A 9 -0.15 0.15 2.39
CA ARG A 9 -0.08 -1.22 2.91
C ARG A 9 1.09 -1.37 3.87
N MET A 10 0.81 -1.84 5.07
CA MET A 10 1.79 -1.98 6.15
C MET A 10 1.68 -3.36 6.79
N TRP A 11 2.79 -3.84 7.32
CA TRP A 11 2.86 -5.08 8.07
C TRP A 11 3.71 -4.88 9.31
N ALA A 12 3.36 -5.63 10.35
CA ALA A 12 4.20 -5.71 11.53
C ALA A 12 4.38 -7.16 11.93
N GLU A 13 5.64 -7.55 12.17
CA GLU A 13 6.00 -8.90 12.58
C GLU A 13 5.39 -9.28 13.94
N ARG A 14 5.23 -8.28 14.83
CA ARG A 14 4.66 -8.47 16.15
C ARG A 14 3.15 -8.17 16.13
N PRO A 15 2.29 -9.08 16.61
CA PRO A 15 0.83 -8.86 16.65
C PRO A 15 0.43 -7.60 17.41
N ALA A 16 1.09 -7.31 18.54
CA ALA A 16 0.84 -6.09 19.32
C ALA A 16 1.09 -4.81 18.52
N THR A 17 2.12 -4.80 17.67
CA THR A 17 2.42 -3.66 16.80
C THR A 17 1.39 -3.54 15.68
N ALA A 18 0.97 -4.67 15.08
CA ALA A 18 -0.08 -4.66 14.05
C ALA A 18 -1.43 -4.15 14.61
N ALA A 19 -1.78 -4.53 15.84
CA ALA A 19 -2.94 -4.00 16.55
C ALA A 19 -2.83 -2.48 16.76
N GLN A 20 -1.67 -2.00 17.22
CA GLN A 20 -1.45 -0.56 17.40
C GLN A 20 -1.57 0.20 16.07
N LEU A 21 -1.01 -0.33 14.98
CA LEU A 21 -1.14 0.29 13.65
C LEU A 21 -2.62 0.39 13.24
N ARG A 22 -3.44 -0.62 13.52
CA ARG A 22 -4.88 -0.61 13.21
C ARG A 22 -5.63 0.45 14.03
N ILE A 23 -5.32 0.57 15.31
CA ILE A 23 -5.90 1.59 16.19
C ILE A 23 -5.59 3.01 15.67
N ASN A 24 -4.38 3.23 15.13
CA ASN A 24 -3.95 4.54 14.64
C ASN A 24 -4.20 4.76 13.13
N ALA A 25 -4.83 3.81 12.43
CA ALA A 25 -5.16 3.95 11.01
C ALA A 25 -6.05 5.17 10.69
N PRO A 26 -7.02 5.59 11.55
CA PRO A 26 -7.78 6.81 11.33
C PRO A 26 -6.90 8.07 11.33
N GLN A 27 -5.90 8.13 12.21
CA GLN A 27 -4.94 9.24 12.26
C GLN A 27 -4.10 9.30 10.98
N LEU A 28 -3.69 8.14 10.45
CA LEU A 28 -3.01 8.08 9.15
C LEU A 28 -3.89 8.58 8.01
N SER A 29 -5.17 8.18 7.98
CA SER A 29 -6.13 8.66 6.97
C SER A 29 -6.30 10.19 7.03
N HIS A 30 -6.36 10.75 8.24
CA HIS A 30 -6.38 12.20 8.44
C HIS A 30 -5.11 12.88 7.91
N ALA A 31 -3.93 12.36 8.27
CA ALA A 31 -2.65 12.90 7.80
C ALA A 31 -2.51 12.86 6.27
N LEU A 32 -3.06 11.84 5.60
CA LEU A 32 -3.09 11.77 4.13
C LEU A 32 -3.93 12.91 3.54
N ARG A 33 -5.12 13.20 4.11
CA ARG A 33 -5.97 14.32 3.67
C ARG A 33 -5.28 15.66 3.86
N GLU A 34 -4.63 15.87 5.00
CA GLU A 34 -3.84 17.08 5.29
C GLU A 34 -2.70 17.27 4.27
N ALA A 35 -2.14 16.18 3.75
CA ALA A 35 -1.15 16.19 2.68
C ALA A 35 -1.75 16.36 1.26
N ALA A 36 -3.03 16.73 1.16
CA ALA A 36 -3.79 16.81 -0.10
C ALA A 36 -3.81 15.49 -0.91
N LEU A 37 -3.73 14.35 -0.21
CA LEU A 37 -3.87 13.02 -0.79
C LEU A 37 -5.25 12.46 -0.48
N GLU A 38 -5.92 11.92 -1.50
CA GLU A 38 -7.18 11.18 -1.32
C GLU A 38 -6.89 9.80 -0.74
N PRO A 39 -7.29 9.47 0.50
CA PRO A 39 -7.02 8.16 1.08
C PRO A 39 -7.79 7.07 0.34
N GLY A 40 -7.08 6.05 -0.13
CA GLY A 40 -7.63 4.81 -0.67
C GLY A 40 -7.65 3.71 0.39
N ASP A 41 -7.28 2.49 -0.02
CA ASP A 41 -7.19 1.35 0.90
C ASP A 41 -6.00 1.50 1.86
N ILE A 42 -6.27 1.36 3.15
CA ILE A 42 -5.23 1.26 4.19
C ILE A 42 -5.28 -0.15 4.76
N VAL A 43 -4.35 -1.01 4.34
CA VAL A 43 -4.31 -2.43 4.73
C VAL A 43 -3.18 -2.67 5.72
N ILE A 44 -3.51 -3.29 6.85
CA ILE A 44 -2.54 -3.62 7.90
C ILE A 44 -2.54 -5.12 8.13
N GLY A 45 -1.44 -5.78 7.76
CA GLY A 45 -1.21 -7.21 7.96
C GLY A 45 -0.36 -7.50 9.20
N GLU A 46 -0.42 -8.74 9.66
CA GLU A 46 0.49 -9.27 10.68
C GLU A 46 1.56 -10.15 10.03
N GLY A 47 2.73 -10.23 10.66
CA GLY A 47 3.85 -11.00 10.15
C GLY A 47 4.60 -10.28 9.03
N ALA A 48 5.31 -11.06 8.21
CA ALA A 48 6.03 -10.53 7.05
C ALA A 48 5.07 -10.18 5.91
N PRO A 49 5.36 -9.14 5.11
CA PRO A 49 4.60 -8.87 3.88
C PRO A 49 4.64 -10.11 2.96
N PRO A 50 3.54 -10.43 2.27
CA PRO A 50 3.57 -11.44 1.23
C PRO A 50 4.62 -11.02 0.20
N LYS A 51 5.53 -11.93 -0.12
CA LYS A 51 6.54 -11.70 -1.15
C LYS A 51 5.80 -11.36 -2.44
N SER A 52 6.01 -10.16 -2.97
CA SER A 52 5.45 -9.77 -4.26
C SER A 52 5.83 -10.84 -5.28
N ALA A 53 4.82 -11.38 -6.00
CA ALA A 53 5.08 -12.33 -7.06
C ALA A 53 6.06 -11.69 -8.05
N PRO A 54 7.05 -12.43 -8.56
CA PRO A 54 7.90 -11.94 -9.63
C PRO A 54 6.99 -11.43 -10.77
N PRO A 55 7.28 -10.26 -11.37
CA PRO A 55 6.53 -9.85 -12.54
C PRO A 55 6.60 -10.99 -13.58
N PRO A 56 5.50 -11.32 -14.26
CA PRO A 56 5.54 -12.30 -15.33
C PRO A 56 6.61 -11.89 -16.33
N ALA A 57 7.48 -12.82 -16.72
CA ALA A 57 8.47 -12.58 -17.75
C ALA A 57 7.73 -12.15 -19.04
N GLY A 58 7.84 -10.88 -19.41
CA GLY A 58 7.18 -10.34 -20.59
C GLY A 58 7.88 -10.82 -21.86
N HIS A 59 7.11 -11.20 -22.89
CA HIS A 59 7.60 -11.22 -24.26
C HIS A 59 7.80 -9.77 -24.73
N PHE A 60 9.04 -9.39 -25.02
CA PHE A 60 9.35 -8.12 -25.69
C PHE A 60 9.26 -8.35 -27.21
N LEU A 61 8.34 -7.66 -27.88
CA LEU A 61 8.27 -7.60 -29.35
C LEU A 61 8.85 -6.26 -29.79
N ASP A 62 10.08 -6.26 -30.29
CA ASP A 62 10.66 -5.10 -30.97
C ASP A 62 10.06 -5.03 -32.38
N ARG A 63 9.24 -4.00 -32.64
CA ARG A 63 8.89 -3.58 -34.00
C ARG A 63 9.26 -2.12 -34.14
N ALA A 64 10.45 -1.86 -34.65
CA ALA A 64 10.72 -0.68 -35.45
C ALA A 64 10.62 -1.06 -36.94
N LEU A 65 9.86 -0.25 -37.69
CA LEU A 65 9.72 -0.30 -39.16
C LEU A 65 10.90 0.38 -39.84
#